data_AF-A0A6V7LAK7-F1
#
_entry.id   AF-A0A6V7LAK7-F1
#
_cell.length_a   1.000
_cell.length_b   1.000
_cell.length_c   1.000
_cell.angle_alpha   90.00
_cell.angle_beta   90.00
_cell.angle_gamma   90.00
#
_symmetry.space_group_name_H-M   'P 1'
#
loop_
_entity.id
_entity.type
_entity.pdbx_description
1 polymer ?
#
loop_
_entity_poly.entity_id
_entity_poly.type
_entity_poly.pdbx_seq_one_letter_code
_entity_poly.pdbx_strand_id
1 'polypeptide(L)' 'MEQTSTGGPTSGASSIELKTRRAQFQTQASTLDTRRRQAVCVRRAFKKYGGKSNPNIILDGLNMTVPKGA' A
#
# COMPACT_ATOMS: atom_id res chain seq x y z
N MET A 1 -13.40 29.08 47.11
CA MET A 1 -14.23 28.89 45.90
C MET A 1 -13.28 28.63 44.75
N GLU A 2 -13.11 27.36 44.43
CA GLU A 2 -12.29 26.86 43.34
C GLU A 2 -13.08 27.05 42.03
N GLN A 3 -12.47 27.60 40.98
CA GLN A 3 -13.03 27.61 39.63
C GLN A 3 -12.01 26.95 38.70
N THR A 4 -12.24 25.68 38.41
CA THR A 4 -11.60 24.94 37.33
C THR A 4 -12.46 25.09 36.07
N SER A 5 -11.97 25.82 35.07
CA SER A 5 -12.56 25.85 33.73
C SER A 5 -11.63 25.14 32.75
N THR A 6 -11.95 23.89 32.46
CA THR A 6 -11.26 23.07 31.46
C THR A 6 -11.75 23.48 30.07
N GLY A 7 -11.11 24.48 29.47
CA GLY A 7 -11.30 24.85 28.07
C GLY A 7 -10.70 23.78 27.14
N GLY A 8 -11.56 23.02 26.46
CA GLY A 8 -11.13 22.00 25.50
C GLY A 8 -10.43 22.63 24.27
N PRO A 9 -9.35 22.03 23.74
CA PRO A 9 -8.59 22.62 22.65
C PRO A 9 -9.38 22.60 21.34
N THR A 10 -9.74 23.81 20.91
CA THR A 10 -9.84 24.32 19.54
C THR A 10 -9.58 23.30 18.41
N SER A 11 -10.63 22.98 17.66
CA SER A 11 -10.61 22.17 16.43
C SER A 11 -9.63 22.69 15.34
N GLY A 12 -9.18 23.94 15.43
CA GLY A 12 -8.17 24.52 14.54
C GLY A 12 -6.72 24.09 14.82
N ALA A 13 -6.38 23.78 16.09
CA ALA A 13 -5.03 23.41 16.48
C ALA A 13 -4.62 22.01 15.95
N SER A 14 -5.58 21.07 15.91
CA SER A 14 -5.38 19.73 15.36
C SER A 14 -5.01 19.78 13.87
N SER A 15 -5.62 20.68 13.11
CA SER A 15 -5.38 20.83 11.68
C SER A 15 -3.94 21.28 11.37
N ILE A 16 -3.40 22.22 12.14
CA ILE A 16 -2.04 22.73 11.97
C ILE A 16 -1.03 21.62 12.30
N GLU A 17 -1.22 20.92 13.42
CA GLU A 17 -0.37 19.80 13.83
C GLU A 17 -0.37 18.64 12.79
N LEU A 18 -1.54 18.34 12.21
CA LEU A 18 -1.70 17.36 11.13
C LEU A 18 -0.97 17.76 9.83
N LYS A 19 -1.01 19.05 9.44
CA LYS A 19 -0.25 19.54 8.27
C LYS A 19 1.26 19.42 8.49
N THR A 20 1.75 19.78 9.68
CA THR A 20 3.18 19.71 10.01
C THR A 20 3.70 18.28 9.99
N ARG A 21 2.92 17.32 10.50
CA ARG A 21 3.27 15.88 10.41
C ARG A 21 3.27 15.37 8.97
N ARG A 22 2.35 15.83 8.13
CA ARG A 22 2.26 15.38 6.73
C ARG A 22 3.44 15.83 5.88
N ALA A 23 4.04 16.98 6.17
CA ALA A 23 5.19 17.51 5.45
C ALA A 23 6.47 16.66 5.59
N GLN A 24 6.56 15.82 6.63
CA GLN A 24 7.71 14.94 6.88
C GLN A 24 7.64 13.62 6.10
N PHE A 25 6.47 13.24 5.57
CA PHE A 25 6.29 11.99 4.87
C PHE A 25 6.47 12.15 3.36
N GLN A 26 7.33 11.33 2.78
CA GLN A 26 7.44 11.23 1.32
C GLN A 26 6.19 10.57 0.74
N THR A 27 5.65 11.15 -0.34
CA THR A 27 4.54 10.54 -1.07
C THR A 27 5.03 9.27 -1.74
N GLN A 28 4.63 8.11 -1.22
CA GLN A 28 4.84 6.84 -1.91
C GLN A 28 3.82 6.69 -3.03
N ALA A 29 4.32 6.30 -4.21
CA ALA A 29 3.46 5.86 -5.29
C ALA A 29 2.65 4.65 -4.80
N SER A 30 1.33 4.77 -4.83
CA SER A 30 0.46 3.69 -4.38
C SER A 30 0.69 2.45 -5.25
N THR A 31 1.01 1.33 -4.62
CA THR A 31 1.15 0.03 -5.30
C THR A 31 -0.16 -0.41 -5.97
N LEU A 32 -1.29 0.17 -5.57
CA LEU A 32 -2.59 0.00 -6.25
C LEU A 32 -2.69 0.79 -7.54
N ASP A 33 -2.16 2.01 -7.59
CA ASP A 33 -2.24 2.85 -8.79
C ASP A 33 -1.46 2.21 -9.94
N THR A 34 -0.24 1.79 -9.65
CA THR A 34 0.62 1.06 -10.59
C THR A 34 -0.05 -0.23 -11.07
N ARG A 35 -0.78 -0.93 -10.20
CA ARG A 35 -1.53 -2.15 -10.56
C ARG A 35 -2.72 -1.87 -11.48
N ARG A 36 -3.47 -0.78 -11.23
CA ARG A 36 -4.66 -0.39 -12.02
C ARG A 36 -4.32 0.10 -13.43
N ARG A 37 -3.11 0.61 -13.63
CA ARG A 37 -2.62 1.07 -14.94
C ARG A 37 -2.33 -0.09 -15.90
N GLN A 38 -1.96 -1.25 -15.40
CA GLN A 38 -1.66 -2.44 -16.19
C GLN A 38 -2.96 -3.18 -16.57
N ALA A 39 -2.97 -3.90 -17.70
CA ALA A 39 -4.03 -4.85 -18.04
C ALA A 39 -3.93 -6.12 -17.19
N VAL A 40 -2.70 -6.61 -16.99
CA VAL A 40 -2.43 -7.78 -16.16
C VAL A 40 -1.29 -7.44 -15.21
N CYS A 41 -1.42 -7.87 -13.94
CA CYS A 41 -0.35 -7.81 -12.96
C CYS A 41 -0.30 -9.15 -12.22
N VAL A 42 0.77 -9.92 -12.47
CA VAL A 42 1.06 -11.16 -11.76
C VAL A 42 2.09 -10.87 -10.67
N ARG A 43 1.82 -11.31 -9.45
CA ARG A 43 2.72 -11.11 -8.31
C ARG A 43 2.98 -12.45 -7.65
N ARG A 44 4.26 -12.86 -7.60
CA ARG A 44 4.72 -14.09 -6.95
C ARG A 44 3.89 -15.32 -7.36
N ALA A 45 3.69 -15.53 -8.66
CA ALA A 45 2.96 -16.69 -9.12
C ALA A 45 3.80 -17.96 -9.00
N PHE A 46 3.16 -19.02 -8.49
CA PHE A 46 3.75 -20.34 -8.34
C PHE A 46 2.90 -21.37 -9.07
N LYS A 47 3.56 -22.27 -9.78
CA LYS A 47 2.92 -23.41 -10.44
C LYS A 47 3.89 -24.57 -10.40
N LYS A 48 3.44 -25.67 -9.83
CA LYS A 48 4.20 -26.91 -9.80
C LYS A 48 3.27 -28.07 -10.13
N TYR A 49 3.81 -29.05 -10.84
CA TYR A 49 3.20 -30.34 -11.09
C TYR A 49 4.07 -31.44 -10.49
N GLY A 50 3.58 -32.67 -10.48
CA GLY A 50 4.29 -33.80 -9.87
C GLY A 50 4.09 -33.92 -8.36
N GLY A 51 4.61 -35.03 -7.81
CA GLY A 51 4.50 -35.36 -6.39
C GLY A 51 5.50 -34.61 -5.51
N LYS A 52 5.37 -34.77 -4.19
CA LYS A 52 6.22 -34.09 -3.20
C LYS A 52 7.72 -34.42 -3.34
N SER A 53 8.05 -35.66 -3.73
CA SER A 53 9.44 -36.12 -3.88
C SER A 53 10.11 -35.59 -5.14
N ASN A 54 9.34 -35.43 -6.23
CA ASN A 54 9.83 -34.97 -7.52
C ASN A 54 8.87 -33.92 -8.11
N PRO A 55 8.94 -32.68 -7.61
CA PRO A 55 8.13 -31.60 -8.16
C PRO A 55 8.74 -31.08 -9.48
N ASN A 56 7.88 -30.87 -10.47
CA ASN A 56 8.20 -30.12 -11.69
C ASN A 56 7.69 -28.68 -11.54
N ILE A 57 8.59 -27.73 -11.35
CA ILE A 57 8.26 -26.31 -11.11
C ILE A 57 8.15 -25.60 -12.46
N ILE A 58 6.94 -25.14 -12.78
CA ILE A 58 6.63 -24.42 -14.01
C ILE A 58 6.74 -22.91 -13.81
N LEU A 59 6.29 -22.42 -12.66
CA LEU A 59 6.45 -21.02 -12.26
C LEU A 59 7.02 -20.97 -10.85
N ASP A 60 8.12 -20.25 -10.69
CA ASP A 60 8.74 -19.97 -9.40
C ASP A 60 8.74 -18.47 -9.12
N GLY A 61 7.79 -18.02 -8.30
CA GLY A 61 7.73 -16.64 -7.84
C GLY A 61 7.61 -15.59 -8.95
N LEU A 62 6.97 -15.90 -10.08
CA LEU A 62 6.93 -15.01 -11.24
C LEU A 62 6.25 -13.66 -10.90
N ASN A 63 6.93 -12.56 -11.22
CA ASN A 63 6.39 -11.20 -11.19
C ASN A 63 6.41 -10.65 -12.61
N MET A 64 5.24 -10.32 -13.14
CA MET A 64 5.14 -9.72 -14.48
C MET A 64 3.97 -8.75 -14.55
N THR A 65 4.05 -7.82 -15.48
CA THR A 65 2.99 -6.87 -15.79
C THR A 65 2.80 -6.81 -17.30
N VAL A 66 1.56 -6.64 -17.74
CA VAL A 66 1.20 -6.44 -19.15
C VAL A 66 0.49 -5.10 -19.27
N PRO A 67 0.96 -4.18 -20.13
CA PRO A 67 0.29 -2.90 -20.35
C PRO A 67 -1.07 -3.10 -21.01
N LYS A 68 -1.95 -2.11 -20.92
CA LYS A 68 -3.20 -2.09 -21.68
C LYS A 68 -2.89 -1.93 -23.16
N GLY A 69 -3.69 -2.56 -24.00
CA GLY A 69 -3.63 -2.37 -25.45
C GLY A 69 -3.88 -0.91 -25.83
N ALA A 70 -3.37 -0.50 -26.99
CA ALA A 70 -3.62 0.81 -27.58
C ALA A 70 -5.08 0.94 -28.04
#